data_AF-A0A8T3UVF1-F1
#
_entry.id   AF-A0A8T3UVF1-F1
#
_cell.length_a   1.000
_cell.length_b   1.000
_cell.length_c   1.000
_cell.angle_alpha   90.00
_cell.angle_beta   90.00
_cell.angle_gamma   90.00
#
_symmetry.space_group_name_H-M   'P 1'
#
loop_
_entity.id
_entity.type
_entity.pdbx_description
1 polymer ?
#
loop_
_entity_poly.entity_id
_entity_poly.type
_entity_poly.pdbx_seq_one_letter_code
_entity_poly.pdbx_strand_id
1 'polypeptide(L)'
;MFDLDLDEKISFKYADNVPEGYDVSEIQYTFDFIDLVFKEDVDIEGSIERVAKKYNLDKFEFKKYLIDNKYILTKIDKREFSNEIKKYTTKHLKRILKSNGLRKSGKRHNLEKRILENNLLGNSEYLSSKSKVFHKNKKRRIRIFNEFLKDYYYFDEFNEYYMDNYRKKEDKIPVEFVKVFISRAFDDKNHSGYVLNNQVISEIFYKKEKFKLMLENVLKNYCISINPIWKLNDLENHQGIPIFVYDELLFLKERMGKNRIISAYYVVWDSFNFDEIIVSKYLGYRYLKDLLNLKDYDKILNDLSGKFYSNESLKIKKITQKTLFDF
;
A
#
# COMPACT_ATOMS: atom_id res chain seq x y z
N MET A 1 5.31 0.27 -39.00
CA MET A 1 4.21 0.85 -38.22
C MET A 1 3.57 -0.29 -37.47
N PHE A 2 4.10 -0.57 -36.28
CA PHE A 2 3.52 -1.47 -35.30
C PHE A 2 3.60 -0.67 -34.00
N ASP A 3 2.52 0.03 -33.70
CA ASP A 3 2.31 0.69 -32.43
C ASP A 3 2.16 -0.39 -31.37
N LEU A 4 3.16 -0.47 -30.49
CA LEU A 4 3.03 -1.07 -29.18
C LEU A 4 3.13 0.07 -28.18
N ASP A 5 2.04 0.81 -28.05
CA ASP A 5 1.75 1.59 -26.85
C ASP A 5 1.45 0.59 -25.72
N LEU A 6 2.51 0.18 -25.04
CA LEU A 6 2.43 -0.38 -23.70
C LEU A 6 3.00 0.69 -22.77
N ASP A 7 2.12 1.60 -22.36
CA ASP A 7 2.31 2.37 -21.13
C ASP A 7 2.50 1.37 -19.98
N GLU A 8 3.76 1.05 -19.69
CA GLU A 8 4.16 0.40 -18.46
C GLU A 8 3.90 1.39 -17.32
N LYS A 9 2.69 1.34 -16.78
CA LYS A 9 2.37 1.94 -15.48
C LYS A 9 3.14 1.19 -14.40
N ILE A 10 4.37 1.63 -14.21
CA ILE A 10 5.21 1.30 -13.09
C ILE A 10 4.65 2.06 -11.88
N SER A 11 3.98 1.35 -10.97
CA SER A 11 3.53 1.94 -9.71
C SER A 11 4.70 2.15 -8.74
N PHE A 12 5.09 3.42 -8.58
CA PHE A 12 5.86 3.95 -7.46
C PHE A 12 5.06 5.13 -6.85
N LYS A 13 4.85 5.13 -5.53
CA LYS A 13 4.43 6.32 -4.75
C LYS A 13 4.98 6.16 -3.32
N TYR A 14 5.59 7.12 -2.62
CA TYR A 14 5.43 8.58 -2.57
C TYR A 14 6.77 9.34 -2.44
N ALA A 15 6.91 10.45 -3.17
CA ALA A 15 7.56 11.67 -2.71
C ALA A 15 6.75 12.86 -3.27
N ASP A 16 5.81 13.36 -2.48
CA ASP A 16 5.05 14.63 -2.62
C ASP A 16 4.38 15.05 -3.94
N ASN A 17 4.33 14.23 -4.98
CA ASN A 17 3.52 14.50 -6.17
C ASN A 17 2.75 13.25 -6.58
N VAL A 18 1.41 13.31 -6.55
CA VAL A 18 0.59 12.39 -7.34
C VAL A 18 0.98 12.66 -8.80
N PRO A 19 1.47 11.68 -9.57
CA PRO A 19 1.72 11.90 -10.99
C PRO A 19 0.45 12.43 -11.66
N GLU A 20 0.57 13.45 -12.52
CA GLU A 20 -0.54 13.88 -13.37
C GLU A 20 -1.13 12.64 -14.08
N GLY A 21 -2.43 12.39 -13.90
CA GLY A 21 -3.15 11.27 -14.55
C GLY A 21 -3.31 9.97 -13.73
N TYR A 22 -2.89 9.92 -12.46
CA TYR A 22 -3.25 8.82 -11.56
C TYR A 22 -4.42 9.18 -10.64
N ASP A 23 -5.59 8.62 -10.92
CA ASP A 23 -6.82 8.85 -10.16
C ASP A 23 -6.73 8.26 -8.75
N VAL A 24 -7.22 9.02 -7.76
CA VAL A 24 -7.40 8.50 -6.40
C VAL A 24 -8.54 7.49 -6.41
N SER A 25 -8.29 6.25 -5.98
CA SER A 25 -9.30 5.19 -6.03
C SER A 25 -10.59 5.57 -5.29
N GLU A 26 -11.69 5.61 -6.03
CA GLU A 26 -13.02 5.85 -5.49
C GLU A 26 -13.41 4.85 -4.43
N ILE A 27 -12.96 3.61 -4.60
CA ILE A 27 -13.23 2.53 -3.66
C ILE A 27 -12.59 2.84 -2.29
N GLN A 28 -11.36 3.36 -2.29
CA GLN A 28 -10.60 3.60 -1.08
C GLN A 28 -11.15 4.80 -0.30
N TYR A 29 -11.34 5.96 -0.95
CA TYR A 29 -11.85 7.13 -0.26
C TYR A 29 -13.32 6.96 0.17
N THR A 30 -14.13 6.20 -0.59
CA THR A 30 -15.51 5.86 -0.18
C THR A 30 -15.50 4.96 1.06
N PHE A 31 -14.58 4.00 1.13
CA PHE A 31 -14.46 3.13 2.28
C PHE A 31 -14.02 3.90 3.53
N ASP A 32 -13.02 4.74 3.41
CA ASP A 32 -12.50 5.54 4.53
C ASP A 32 -13.57 6.49 5.08
N PHE A 33 -14.39 7.09 4.21
CA PHE A 33 -15.56 7.87 4.64
C PHE A 33 -16.54 7.01 5.46
N ILE A 34 -16.95 5.85 4.93
CA ILE A 34 -17.90 4.98 5.62
C ILE A 34 -17.32 4.43 6.93
N ASP A 35 -16.03 4.09 6.96
CA ASP A 35 -15.33 3.57 8.14
C ASP A 35 -15.24 4.62 9.26
N LEU A 36 -14.97 5.88 8.92
CA LEU A 36 -14.96 6.99 9.88
C LEU A 36 -16.33 7.20 10.53
N VAL A 37 -17.40 7.20 9.72
CA VAL A 37 -18.76 7.36 10.23
C VAL A 37 -19.16 6.15 11.09
N PHE A 38 -18.74 4.92 10.75
CA PHE A 38 -19.05 3.73 11.56
C PHE A 38 -18.27 3.62 12.86
N LYS A 39 -17.09 4.22 12.96
CA LYS A 39 -16.32 4.24 14.21
C LYS A 39 -16.91 5.19 15.26
N GLU A 40 -18.02 5.88 14.93
CA GLU A 40 -18.74 6.85 15.77
C GLU A 40 -17.89 8.05 16.25
N ASP A 41 -16.70 8.24 15.67
CA ASP A 41 -15.76 9.30 16.05
C ASP A 41 -16.09 10.67 15.43
N VAL A 42 -16.87 10.69 14.34
CA VAL A 42 -17.14 11.89 13.52
C VAL A 42 -18.50 11.79 12.83
N ASP A 43 -19.21 12.90 12.73
CA ASP A 43 -20.41 12.98 11.90
C ASP A 43 -20.10 12.88 10.39
N ILE A 44 -21.14 12.84 9.55
CA ILE A 44 -20.97 12.71 8.09
C ILE A 44 -20.20 13.90 7.52
N GLU A 45 -20.52 15.12 7.93
CA GLU A 45 -19.90 16.33 7.39
C GLU A 45 -18.41 16.41 7.77
N GLY A 46 -18.06 16.10 9.01
CA GLY A 46 -16.67 16.01 9.45
C GLY A 46 -15.93 14.84 8.82
N SER A 47 -16.60 13.72 8.54
CA SER A 47 -16.01 12.59 7.82
C SER A 47 -15.70 12.94 6.36
N ILE A 48 -16.60 13.66 5.68
CA ILE A 48 -16.37 14.20 4.34
C ILE A 48 -15.16 15.13 4.36
N GLU A 49 -15.08 16.07 5.31
CA GLU A 49 -13.97 17.02 5.40
C GLU A 49 -12.62 16.33 5.62
N ARG A 50 -12.57 15.34 6.52
CA ARG A 50 -11.33 14.58 6.80
C ARG A 50 -10.86 13.80 5.57
N VAL A 51 -11.77 13.12 4.88
CA VAL A 51 -11.42 12.31 3.69
C VAL A 51 -11.05 13.21 2.52
N ALA A 52 -11.81 14.28 2.28
CA ALA A 52 -11.51 15.25 1.24
C ALA A 52 -10.12 15.86 1.43
N LYS A 53 -9.77 16.25 2.67
CA LYS A 53 -8.43 16.74 3.01
C LYS A 53 -7.35 15.65 2.81
N LYS A 54 -7.59 14.43 3.28
CA LYS A 54 -6.64 13.32 3.18
C LYS A 54 -6.27 12.99 1.73
N TYR A 55 -7.25 13.08 0.82
CA TYR A 55 -7.11 12.67 -0.58
C TYR A 55 -7.06 13.85 -1.56
N ASN A 56 -7.00 15.10 -1.06
CA ASN A 56 -7.04 16.32 -1.87
C ASN A 56 -8.24 16.39 -2.85
N LEU A 57 -9.43 16.03 -2.38
CA LEU A 57 -10.67 16.03 -3.18
C LEU A 57 -11.43 17.34 -2.97
N ASP A 58 -12.16 17.78 -4.01
CA ASP A 58 -13.15 18.84 -3.82
C ASP A 58 -14.28 18.33 -2.91
N LYS A 59 -14.54 19.09 -1.83
CA LYS A 59 -15.49 18.69 -0.79
C LYS A 59 -16.92 18.59 -1.33
N PHE A 60 -17.31 19.52 -2.21
CA PHE A 60 -18.66 19.58 -2.76
C PHE A 60 -18.89 18.46 -3.76
N GLU A 61 -17.94 18.21 -4.66
CA GLU A 61 -17.99 17.11 -5.61
C GLU A 61 -17.97 15.76 -4.91
N PHE A 62 -17.15 15.58 -3.88
CA PHE A 62 -17.11 14.33 -3.12
C PHE A 62 -18.45 14.06 -2.41
N LYS A 63 -19.03 15.08 -1.76
CA LYS A 63 -20.34 14.97 -1.14
C LYS A 63 -21.43 14.62 -2.17
N LYS A 64 -21.41 15.29 -3.32
CA LYS A 64 -22.34 15.02 -4.41
C LYS A 64 -22.19 13.58 -4.92
N TYR A 65 -20.96 13.11 -5.13
CA TYR A 65 -20.67 11.72 -5.51
C TYR A 65 -21.27 10.72 -4.49
N LEU A 66 -21.09 10.96 -3.18
CA LEU A 66 -21.63 10.08 -2.13
C LEU A 66 -23.17 10.03 -2.13
N ILE A 67 -23.83 11.15 -2.44
CA ILE A 67 -25.30 11.25 -2.55
C ILE A 67 -25.79 10.58 -3.84
N ASP A 68 -25.19 10.89 -4.99
CA ASP A 68 -25.56 10.37 -6.31
C ASP A 68 -25.40 8.84 -6.35
N ASN A 69 -24.36 8.33 -5.70
CA ASN A 69 -24.13 6.89 -5.53
C ASN A 69 -24.93 6.26 -4.39
N LYS A 70 -25.80 7.01 -3.71
CA LYS A 70 -26.67 6.54 -2.61
C LYS A 70 -25.88 5.94 -1.44
N TYR A 71 -24.66 6.41 -1.17
CA TYR A 71 -23.93 6.09 0.06
C TYR A 71 -24.43 6.94 1.24
N ILE A 72 -24.72 8.22 0.96
CA ILE A 72 -25.45 9.11 1.85
C ILE A 72 -26.88 9.23 1.34
N LEU A 73 -27.85 9.19 2.24
CA LEU A 73 -29.23 9.56 1.94
C LEU A 73 -29.54 10.87 2.65
N THR A 74 -30.03 11.84 1.90
CA THR A 74 -30.41 13.19 2.37
C THR A 74 -31.91 13.32 2.65
N LYS A 75 -32.69 12.29 2.32
CA LYS A 75 -34.14 12.23 2.56
C LYS A 75 -34.45 11.09 3.51
N ILE A 76 -35.20 11.42 4.55
CA ILE A 76 -35.86 10.41 5.36
C ILE A 76 -36.90 9.74 4.46
N ASP A 77 -36.75 8.44 4.18
CA ASP A 77 -37.81 7.65 3.55
C ASP A 77 -39.09 7.82 4.40
N LYS A 78 -40.26 7.99 3.79
CA LYS A 78 -41.54 8.08 4.53
C LYS A 78 -41.69 6.94 5.55
N ARG A 79 -41.17 5.76 5.25
CA ARG A 79 -41.15 4.61 6.17
C ARG A 79 -40.23 4.83 7.37
N GLU A 80 -39.01 5.32 7.15
CA GLU A 80 -38.05 5.59 8.22
C GLU A 80 -38.45 6.79 9.07
N PHE A 81 -39.03 7.84 8.45
CA PHE A 81 -39.61 8.98 9.15
C PHE A 81 -40.72 8.55 10.09
N SER A 82 -41.58 7.63 9.63
CA SER A 82 -42.63 7.08 10.46
C SER A 82 -42.07 6.33 11.68
N ASN A 83 -40.93 5.65 11.54
CA ASN A 83 -40.27 4.94 12.64
C ASN A 83 -39.59 5.91 13.62
N GLU A 84 -38.95 6.96 13.11
CA GLU A 84 -38.27 7.96 13.92
C GLU A 84 -39.26 8.86 14.67
N ILE A 85 -40.33 9.31 14.00
CA ILE A 85 -41.33 10.18 14.60
C ILE A 85 -42.16 9.49 15.69
N LYS A 86 -42.27 8.15 15.64
CA LYS A 86 -42.87 7.33 16.70
C LYS A 86 -42.13 7.42 18.03
N LYS A 87 -40.82 7.73 18.02
CA LYS A 87 -40.01 7.91 19.25
C LYS A 87 -40.43 9.15 20.05
N TYR A 88 -41.09 10.12 19.41
CA TYR A 88 -41.51 11.37 20.02
C TYR A 88 -42.95 11.28 20.54
N THR A 89 -43.19 11.73 21.77
CA THR A 89 -44.56 11.89 22.29
C THR A 89 -45.28 13.07 21.63
N THR A 90 -46.61 13.10 21.68
CA THR A 90 -47.40 14.21 21.11
C THR A 90 -47.02 15.58 21.71
N LYS A 91 -46.59 15.61 22.97
CA LYS A 91 -46.07 16.81 23.64
C LYS A 91 -44.77 17.30 23.00
N HIS A 92 -43.87 16.39 22.62
CA HIS A 92 -42.63 16.72 21.91
C HIS A 92 -42.89 17.24 20.49
N LEU A 93 -43.77 16.58 19.73
CA LEU A 93 -44.13 17.04 18.37
C LEU A 93 -44.71 18.47 18.38
N LYS A 94 -45.55 18.79 19.38
CA LYS A 94 -46.08 20.16 19.56
C LYS A 94 -45.00 21.17 19.91
N ARG A 95 -43.95 20.77 20.64
CA ARG A 95 -42.80 21.63 20.95
C ARG A 95 -41.98 21.92 19.70
N ILE A 96 -41.68 20.89 18.89
CA ILE A 96 -40.96 21.03 17.61
C ILE A 96 -41.71 21.98 16.67
N LEU A 97 -43.04 21.83 16.55
CA LEU A 97 -43.84 22.75 15.74
C LEU A 97 -43.84 24.17 16.31
N LYS A 98 -43.93 24.33 17.63
CA LYS A 98 -43.91 25.63 18.30
C LYS A 98 -42.56 26.35 18.10
N SER A 99 -41.44 25.65 18.21
CA SER A 99 -40.10 26.23 18.02
C SER A 99 -39.84 26.67 16.59
N ASN A 100 -40.57 26.12 15.63
CA ASN A 100 -40.47 26.45 14.21
C ASN A 100 -41.62 27.34 13.71
N GLY A 101 -42.36 28.01 14.62
CA GLY A 101 -43.43 28.94 14.23
C GLY A 101 -44.67 28.30 13.61
N LEU A 102 -44.84 26.99 13.72
CA LEU A 102 -45.91 26.24 13.07
C LEU A 102 -47.07 25.91 14.02
N ARG A 103 -48.25 25.71 13.42
CA ARG A 103 -49.48 25.38 14.16
C ARG A 103 -49.29 24.10 15.00
N LYS A 104 -49.56 24.18 16.31
CA LYS A 104 -49.40 23.08 17.29
C LYS A 104 -50.69 22.31 17.63
N SER A 105 -51.82 22.63 16.98
CA SER A 105 -53.12 21.98 17.22
C SER A 105 -53.42 20.87 16.20
N GLY A 106 -54.26 19.90 16.61
CA GLY A 106 -54.68 18.75 15.80
C GLY A 106 -54.37 17.38 16.42
N LYS A 107 -54.90 16.32 15.79
CA LYS A 107 -54.57 14.91 16.11
C LYS A 107 -53.09 14.64 15.78
N ARG A 108 -52.49 13.65 16.44
CA ARG A 108 -51.06 13.29 16.31
C ARG A 108 -50.60 13.15 14.86
N HIS A 109 -51.35 12.40 14.03
CA HIS A 109 -51.05 12.22 12.61
C HIS A 109 -50.91 13.56 11.85
N ASN A 110 -51.75 14.56 12.17
CA ASN A 110 -51.68 15.87 11.51
C ASN A 110 -50.46 16.70 11.96
N LEU A 111 -49.91 16.42 13.15
CA LEU A 111 -48.66 17.02 13.61
C LEU A 111 -47.48 16.35 12.91
N GLU A 112 -47.48 15.01 12.81
CA GLU A 112 -46.46 14.23 12.11
C GLU A 112 -46.37 14.62 10.63
N LYS A 113 -47.51 14.73 9.94
CA LYS A 113 -47.60 15.18 8.55
C LYS A 113 -46.99 16.57 8.37
N ARG A 114 -47.28 17.53 9.26
CA ARG A 114 -46.70 18.88 9.22
C ARG A 114 -45.19 18.87 9.43
N ILE A 115 -44.70 18.04 10.35
CA ILE A 115 -43.27 17.89 10.60
C ILE A 115 -42.56 17.30 9.38
N LEU A 116 -43.19 16.34 8.69
CA LEU A 116 -42.69 15.76 7.44
C LEU A 116 -42.66 16.79 6.31
N GLU A 117 -43.77 17.49 6.08
CA GLU A 117 -43.94 18.46 4.99
C GLU A 117 -43.00 19.66 5.13
N ASN A 118 -42.65 20.04 6.36
CA ASN A 118 -41.75 21.16 6.65
C ASN A 118 -40.31 20.70 6.97
N ASN A 119 -40.02 19.40 6.84
CA ASN A 119 -38.70 18.83 7.05
C ASN A 119 -38.01 19.22 8.39
N LEU A 120 -38.81 19.30 9.45
CA LEU A 120 -38.40 19.91 10.73
C LEU A 120 -37.59 18.98 11.65
N LEU A 121 -37.48 17.70 11.28
CA LEU A 121 -36.61 16.74 11.97
C LEU A 121 -35.22 16.67 11.31
N GLY A 122 -34.90 17.67 10.48
CA GLY A 122 -33.60 17.85 9.86
C GLY A 122 -33.44 17.03 8.59
N ASN A 123 -32.65 17.56 7.66
CA ASN A 123 -31.90 16.73 6.72
C ASN A 123 -30.86 15.96 7.53
N SER A 124 -31.27 14.95 8.30
CA SER A 124 -30.31 14.02 8.85
C SER A 124 -29.75 13.25 7.65
N GLU A 125 -28.54 13.62 7.23
CA GLU A 125 -27.76 12.76 6.38
C GLU A 125 -27.44 11.50 7.19
N TYR A 126 -27.65 10.33 6.58
CA TYR A 126 -27.28 9.06 7.19
C TYR A 126 -26.69 8.11 6.15
N LEU A 127 -25.89 7.16 6.63
CA LEU A 127 -25.36 6.09 5.79
C LEU A 127 -26.49 5.15 5.35
N SER A 128 -26.58 4.90 4.06
CA SER A 128 -27.54 3.95 3.49
C SER A 128 -27.22 2.50 3.84
N SER A 129 -28.16 1.59 3.54
CA SER A 129 -27.90 0.15 3.55
C SER A 129 -26.81 -0.26 2.54
N LYS A 130 -26.69 0.44 1.40
CA LYS A 130 -25.61 0.25 0.42
C LYS A 130 -24.25 0.51 1.06
N SER A 131 -24.11 1.54 1.90
CA SER A 131 -22.86 1.85 2.60
C SER A 131 -22.43 0.74 3.56
N LYS A 132 -23.39 0.17 4.32
CA LYS A 132 -23.13 -0.99 5.20
C LYS A 132 -22.62 -2.19 4.41
N VAL A 133 -23.27 -2.51 3.28
CA VAL A 133 -22.88 -3.63 2.42
C VAL A 133 -21.53 -3.37 1.75
N PHE A 134 -21.31 -2.15 1.25
CA PHE A 134 -20.05 -1.75 0.63
C PHE A 134 -18.89 -1.90 1.62
N HIS A 135 -19.02 -1.33 2.82
CA HIS A 135 -18.00 -1.43 3.86
C HIS A 135 -17.71 -2.89 4.21
N LYS A 136 -18.73 -3.69 4.50
CA LYS A 136 -18.57 -5.12 4.79
C LYS A 136 -17.81 -5.87 3.68
N ASN A 137 -18.16 -5.60 2.43
CA ASN A 137 -17.59 -6.31 1.27
C ASN A 137 -16.18 -5.82 0.89
N LYS A 138 -15.86 -4.55 1.16
CA LYS A 138 -14.58 -3.94 0.77
C LYS A 138 -13.55 -3.94 1.92
N LYS A 139 -13.99 -4.02 3.18
CA LYS A 139 -13.17 -3.95 4.40
C LYS A 139 -11.92 -4.81 4.36
N ARG A 140 -12.07 -6.05 3.91
CA ARG A 140 -10.98 -7.04 3.93
C ARG A 140 -9.81 -6.60 3.07
N ARG A 141 -10.03 -6.31 1.79
CA ARG A 141 -8.95 -5.97 0.87
C ARG A 141 -8.37 -4.58 1.12
N ILE A 142 -9.21 -3.61 1.53
CA ILE A 142 -8.72 -2.27 1.88
C ILE A 142 -7.85 -2.33 3.14
N ARG A 143 -8.20 -3.17 4.12
CA ARG A 143 -7.33 -3.43 5.27
C ARG A 143 -5.98 -4.00 4.83
N ILE A 144 -5.97 -5.06 4.02
CA ILE A 144 -4.72 -5.68 3.54
C ILE A 144 -3.85 -4.65 2.82
N PHE A 145 -4.44 -3.87 1.91
CA PHE A 145 -3.73 -2.83 1.19
C PHE A 145 -3.17 -1.75 2.13
N ASN A 146 -3.99 -1.19 3.01
CA ASN A 146 -3.58 -0.15 3.96
C ASN A 146 -2.53 -0.65 4.96
N GLU A 147 -2.53 -1.94 5.29
CA GLU A 147 -1.58 -2.54 6.22
C GLU A 147 -0.22 -2.82 5.56
N PHE A 148 -0.21 -3.24 4.29
CA PHE A 148 0.98 -3.81 3.66
C PHE A 148 1.49 -3.07 2.41
N LEU A 149 0.65 -2.36 1.68
CA LEU A 149 0.93 -1.94 0.29
C LEU A 149 0.72 -0.45 0.01
N LYS A 150 -0.05 0.26 0.83
CA LYS A 150 -0.44 1.67 0.57
C LYS A 150 0.71 2.65 0.37
N ASP A 151 1.88 2.34 0.94
CA ASP A 151 3.05 3.21 0.91
C ASP A 151 3.92 2.94 -0.33
N TYR A 152 3.50 2.00 -1.19
CA TYR A 152 4.26 1.52 -2.35
C TYR A 152 3.44 1.40 -3.64
N TYR A 153 2.16 1.01 -3.51
CA TYR A 153 1.30 0.71 -4.65
C TYR A 153 0.03 1.52 -4.67
N TYR A 154 -0.60 1.60 -5.84
CA TYR A 154 -1.97 2.09 -5.99
C TYR A 154 -3.00 1.03 -5.61
N PHE A 155 -4.12 1.49 -5.04
CA PHE A 155 -5.18 0.58 -4.61
C PHE A 155 -5.84 -0.13 -5.78
N ASP A 156 -6.00 0.52 -6.93
CA ASP A 156 -6.74 -0.05 -8.07
C ASP A 156 -6.00 -1.26 -8.67
N GLU A 157 -4.68 -1.18 -8.83
CA GLU A 157 -3.84 -2.32 -9.25
C GLU A 157 -3.96 -3.50 -8.28
N PHE A 158 -3.89 -3.22 -6.97
CA PHE A 158 -4.09 -4.25 -5.97
C PHE A 158 -5.53 -4.80 -5.99
N ASN A 159 -6.52 -3.95 -6.22
CA ASN A 159 -7.93 -4.32 -6.24
C ASN A 159 -8.23 -5.27 -7.41
N GLU A 160 -7.69 -4.99 -8.60
CA GLU A 160 -7.78 -5.89 -9.75
C GLU A 160 -7.18 -7.26 -9.42
N TYR A 161 -5.92 -7.27 -8.96
CA TYR A 161 -5.25 -8.51 -8.55
C TYR A 161 -6.04 -9.27 -7.46
N TYR A 162 -6.54 -8.56 -6.45
CA TYR A 162 -7.31 -9.16 -5.37
C TYR A 162 -8.60 -9.79 -5.90
N MET A 163 -9.30 -9.13 -6.82
CA MET A 163 -10.56 -9.64 -7.36
C MET A 163 -10.36 -10.91 -8.19
N ASP A 164 -9.22 -11.08 -8.84
CA ASP A 164 -8.87 -12.33 -9.53
C ASP A 164 -8.44 -13.44 -8.57
N ASN A 165 -7.93 -13.05 -7.39
CA ASN A 165 -7.28 -13.97 -6.44
C ASN A 165 -8.03 -14.12 -5.10
N TYR A 166 -9.27 -13.61 -4.98
CA TYR A 166 -10.00 -13.50 -3.72
C TYR A 166 -10.27 -14.84 -3.01
N ARG A 167 -10.17 -15.95 -3.75
CA ARG A 167 -10.32 -17.33 -3.24
C ARG A 167 -9.06 -17.85 -2.53
N LYS A 168 -7.91 -17.19 -2.67
CA LYS A 168 -6.65 -17.57 -2.02
C LYS A 168 -6.67 -17.26 -0.52
N LYS A 169 -5.72 -17.87 0.22
CA LYS A 169 -5.52 -17.55 1.63
C LYS A 169 -5.03 -16.11 1.79
N GLU A 170 -5.71 -15.36 2.65
CA GLU A 170 -5.50 -13.92 2.84
C GLU A 170 -4.06 -13.52 3.17
N ASP A 171 -3.43 -14.32 4.02
CA ASP A 171 -2.08 -14.07 4.51
C ASP A 171 -1.04 -14.12 3.38
N LYS A 172 -1.36 -14.75 2.25
CA LYS A 172 -0.49 -14.85 1.08
C LYS A 172 -0.71 -13.76 0.05
N ILE A 173 -1.93 -13.20 -0.05
CA ILE A 173 -2.30 -12.25 -1.11
C ILE A 173 -1.30 -11.09 -1.27
N PRO A 174 -0.92 -10.32 -0.22
CA PRO A 174 -0.01 -9.19 -0.42
C PRO A 174 1.39 -9.64 -0.86
N VAL A 175 1.87 -10.80 -0.41
CA VAL A 175 3.16 -11.35 -0.83
C VAL A 175 3.12 -11.80 -2.29
N GLU A 176 2.06 -12.49 -2.68
CA GLU A 176 1.90 -12.98 -4.06
C GLU A 176 1.69 -11.83 -5.04
N PHE A 177 0.99 -10.76 -4.64
CA PHE A 177 0.87 -9.53 -5.42
C PHE A 177 2.25 -8.94 -5.73
N VAL A 178 3.08 -8.69 -4.71
CA VAL A 178 4.42 -8.11 -4.90
C VAL A 178 5.34 -9.04 -5.70
N LYS A 179 5.20 -10.37 -5.53
CA LYS A 179 5.99 -11.34 -6.31
C LYS A 179 5.78 -11.22 -7.82
N VAL A 180 4.59 -10.81 -8.29
CA VAL A 180 4.36 -10.53 -9.72
C VAL A 180 5.29 -9.44 -10.21
N PHE A 181 5.45 -8.36 -9.44
CA PHE A 181 6.35 -7.24 -9.78
C PHE A 181 7.83 -7.60 -9.65
N ILE A 182 8.20 -8.47 -8.69
CA ILE A 182 9.57 -9.01 -8.61
C ILE A 182 9.91 -9.81 -9.87
N SER A 183 9.01 -10.71 -10.29
CA SER A 183 9.21 -11.51 -11.50
C SER A 183 9.35 -10.62 -12.73
N ARG A 184 8.43 -9.67 -12.93
CA ARG A 184 8.52 -8.70 -14.02
C ARG A 184 9.84 -7.92 -13.98
N ALA A 185 10.20 -7.36 -12.84
CA ALA A 185 11.45 -6.59 -12.70
C ALA A 185 12.71 -7.45 -12.95
N PHE A 186 12.67 -8.74 -12.61
CA PHE A 186 13.74 -9.67 -12.92
C PHE A 186 13.84 -9.93 -14.44
N ASP A 187 12.71 -10.21 -15.09
CA ASP A 187 12.64 -10.50 -16.52
C ASP A 187 13.07 -9.29 -17.37
N ASP A 188 12.62 -8.09 -16.98
CA ASP A 188 12.95 -6.83 -17.64
C ASP A 188 14.34 -6.29 -17.24
N LYS A 189 15.06 -6.99 -16.34
CA LYS A 189 16.32 -6.54 -15.76
C LYS A 189 16.21 -5.13 -15.14
N ASN A 190 15.06 -4.78 -14.58
CA ASN A 190 14.84 -3.53 -13.86
C ASN A 190 15.36 -3.64 -12.42
N HIS A 191 16.62 -3.26 -12.23
CA HIS A 191 17.29 -3.32 -10.93
C HIS A 191 16.58 -2.53 -9.82
N SER A 192 16.20 -1.28 -10.07
CA SER A 192 15.56 -0.43 -9.06
C SER A 192 14.21 -1.01 -8.64
N GLY A 193 13.41 -1.48 -9.61
CA GLY A 193 12.16 -2.17 -9.35
C GLY A 193 12.37 -3.45 -8.54
N TYR A 194 13.38 -4.27 -8.89
CA TYR A 194 13.66 -5.50 -8.16
C TYR A 194 14.04 -5.23 -6.69
N VAL A 195 14.90 -4.23 -6.45
CA VAL A 195 15.31 -3.84 -5.09
C VAL A 195 14.13 -3.36 -4.26
N LEU A 196 13.31 -2.45 -4.81
CA LEU A 196 12.13 -1.94 -4.09
C LEU A 196 11.15 -3.07 -3.77
N ASN A 197 10.78 -3.89 -4.76
CA ASN A 197 9.75 -4.91 -4.54
C ASN A 197 10.20 -5.96 -3.50
N ASN A 198 11.49 -6.32 -3.47
CA ASN A 198 12.03 -7.18 -2.41
C ASN A 198 12.03 -6.48 -1.03
N GLN A 199 12.29 -5.17 -0.96
CA GLN A 199 12.16 -4.40 0.29
C GLN A 199 10.71 -4.46 0.80
N VAL A 200 9.72 -4.25 -0.05
CA VAL A 200 8.31 -4.33 0.35
C VAL A 200 7.96 -5.72 0.87
N ILE A 201 8.44 -6.79 0.23
CA ILE A 201 8.26 -8.15 0.75
C ILE A 201 8.94 -8.34 2.12
N SER A 202 10.16 -7.84 2.31
CA SER A 202 10.85 -7.87 3.61
C SER A 202 10.01 -7.22 4.70
N GLU A 203 9.44 -6.04 4.44
CA GLU A 203 8.57 -5.33 5.39
C GLU A 203 7.27 -6.10 5.71
N ILE A 204 6.66 -6.74 4.70
CA ILE A 204 5.50 -7.61 4.90
C ILE A 204 5.87 -8.79 5.82
N PHE A 205 7.05 -9.39 5.64
CA PHE A 205 7.51 -10.50 6.47
C PHE A 205 7.95 -10.05 7.86
N TYR A 206 8.50 -8.85 8.00
CA TYR A 206 8.79 -8.23 9.29
C TYR A 206 7.50 -8.06 10.12
N LYS A 207 6.47 -7.43 9.54
CA LYS A 207 5.15 -7.25 10.19
C LYS A 207 4.49 -8.58 10.59
N LYS A 208 4.79 -9.66 9.87
CA LYS A 208 4.28 -11.01 10.13
C LYS A 208 5.22 -11.87 10.99
N GLU A 209 6.32 -11.31 11.47
CA GLU A 209 7.37 -12.01 12.24
C GLU A 209 7.95 -13.25 11.52
N LYS A 210 7.92 -13.27 10.18
CA LYS A 210 8.44 -14.38 9.35
C LYS A 210 9.90 -14.13 8.95
N PHE A 211 10.79 -14.02 9.94
CA PHE A 211 12.20 -13.60 9.74
C PHE A 211 13.01 -14.47 8.76
N LYS A 212 12.74 -15.77 8.66
CA LYS A 212 13.40 -16.63 7.66
C LYS A 212 13.07 -16.21 6.22
N LEU A 213 11.82 -15.82 5.97
CA LEU A 213 11.39 -15.36 4.65
C LEU A 213 11.87 -13.93 4.40
N MET A 214 11.89 -13.08 5.44
CA MET A 214 12.52 -11.75 5.36
C MET A 214 13.99 -11.88 4.93
N LEU A 215 14.78 -12.72 5.60
CA LEU A 215 16.20 -12.95 5.31
C LEU A 215 16.47 -13.27 3.83
N GLU A 216 15.63 -14.07 3.19
CA GLU A 216 15.78 -14.40 1.77
C GLU A 216 15.72 -13.14 0.89
N ASN A 217 14.77 -12.24 1.15
CA ASN A 217 14.57 -11.02 0.35
C ASN A 217 15.63 -9.95 0.66
N VAL A 218 16.03 -9.80 1.93
CA VAL A 218 17.16 -8.95 2.32
C VAL A 218 18.45 -9.39 1.61
N LEU A 219 18.71 -10.70 1.58
CA LEU A 219 19.88 -11.24 0.88
C LEU A 219 19.77 -11.11 -0.65
N LYS A 220 18.57 -11.18 -1.23
CA LYS A 220 18.37 -10.90 -2.66
C LYS A 220 18.74 -9.46 -3.01
N ASN A 221 18.31 -8.50 -2.19
CA ASN A 221 18.70 -7.10 -2.32
C ASN A 221 20.20 -6.92 -2.16
N TYR A 222 20.79 -7.53 -1.13
CA TYR A 222 22.24 -7.52 -0.94
C TYR A 222 22.99 -8.03 -2.19
N CYS A 223 22.60 -9.20 -2.72
CA CYS A 223 23.29 -9.84 -3.84
C CYS A 223 23.17 -9.03 -5.14
N ILE A 224 21.99 -8.50 -5.47
CA ILE A 224 21.84 -7.70 -6.69
C ILE A 224 22.54 -6.36 -6.57
N SER A 225 22.52 -5.73 -5.39
CA SER A 225 23.13 -4.41 -5.17
C SER A 225 24.65 -4.46 -5.13
N ILE A 226 25.24 -5.56 -4.65
CA ILE A 226 26.70 -5.77 -4.71
C ILE A 226 27.16 -6.25 -6.10
N ASN A 227 26.29 -6.87 -6.89
CA ASN A 227 26.58 -7.31 -8.26
C ASN A 227 25.59 -6.68 -9.26
N PRO A 228 25.67 -5.36 -9.53
CA PRO A 228 24.67 -4.61 -10.29
C PRO A 228 24.77 -4.82 -11.82
N ILE A 229 24.75 -6.08 -12.27
CA ILE A 229 24.89 -6.46 -13.68
C ILE A 229 23.77 -5.93 -14.59
N TRP A 230 22.65 -5.51 -14.00
CA TRP A 230 21.54 -4.90 -14.73
C TRP A 230 21.65 -3.38 -14.86
N LYS A 231 22.66 -2.76 -14.22
CA LYS A 231 22.95 -1.33 -14.29
C LYS A 231 24.33 -1.02 -14.88
N LEU A 232 24.89 -1.93 -15.70
CA LEU A 232 26.23 -1.77 -16.27
C LEU A 232 26.46 -0.44 -16.99
N ASN A 233 25.43 0.08 -17.66
CA ASN A 233 25.51 1.34 -18.41
C ASN A 233 25.38 2.60 -17.54
N ASP A 234 25.10 2.45 -16.24
CA ASP A 234 24.82 3.55 -15.31
C ASP A 234 25.48 3.30 -13.94
N LEU A 235 26.67 2.69 -13.96
CA LEU A 235 27.38 2.32 -12.74
C LEU A 235 27.87 3.53 -11.93
N GLU A 236 28.13 4.66 -12.59
CA GLU A 236 28.54 5.91 -11.93
C GLU A 236 27.48 6.42 -10.95
N ASN A 237 26.19 6.17 -11.25
CA ASN A 237 25.06 6.57 -10.40
C ASN A 237 24.57 5.45 -9.48
N HIS A 238 25.22 4.28 -9.49
CA HIS A 238 24.81 3.16 -8.65
C HIS A 238 25.26 3.34 -7.21
N GLN A 239 24.30 3.35 -6.27
CA GLN A 239 24.53 3.68 -4.87
C GLN A 239 25.09 2.51 -4.02
N GLY A 240 25.39 1.36 -4.64
CA GLY A 240 25.86 0.17 -3.94
C GLY A 240 24.75 -0.53 -3.17
N ILE A 241 25.09 -1.07 -2.00
CA ILE A 241 24.16 -1.74 -1.09
C ILE A 241 23.31 -0.67 -0.39
N PRO A 242 21.98 -0.68 -0.45
CA PRO A 242 21.15 0.31 0.26
C PRO A 242 21.25 0.20 1.78
N ILE A 243 21.12 1.32 2.50
CA ILE A 243 21.28 1.36 3.96
C ILE A 243 20.25 0.49 4.68
N PHE A 244 19.01 0.41 4.17
CA PHE A 244 17.98 -0.42 4.76
C PHE A 244 18.37 -1.90 4.75
N VAL A 245 19.11 -2.37 3.73
CA VAL A 245 19.58 -3.76 3.66
C VAL A 245 20.57 -4.02 4.79
N TYR A 246 21.44 -3.07 5.09
CA TYR A 246 22.37 -3.15 6.21
C TYR A 246 21.63 -3.19 7.54
N ASP A 247 20.67 -2.29 7.77
CA ASP A 247 19.87 -2.24 8.99
C ASP A 247 19.08 -3.53 9.20
N GLU A 248 18.46 -4.07 8.15
CA GLU A 248 17.74 -5.34 8.17
C GLU A 248 18.67 -6.53 8.45
N LEU A 249 19.87 -6.55 7.89
CA LEU A 249 20.87 -7.59 8.17
C LEU A 249 21.33 -7.56 9.63
N LEU A 250 21.54 -6.37 10.21
CA LEU A 250 21.87 -6.22 11.63
C LEU A 250 20.72 -6.69 12.53
N PHE A 251 19.49 -6.27 12.21
CA PHE A 251 18.31 -6.73 12.92
C PHE A 251 18.17 -8.26 12.85
N LEU A 252 18.31 -8.85 11.67
CA LEU A 252 18.25 -10.31 11.48
C LEU A 252 19.40 -11.03 12.20
N LYS A 253 20.57 -10.40 12.31
CA LYS A 253 21.72 -10.95 13.04
C LYS A 253 21.39 -11.09 14.52
N GLU A 254 20.72 -10.09 15.10
CA GLU A 254 20.25 -10.14 16.49
C GLU A 254 19.15 -11.19 16.69
N ARG A 255 18.22 -11.31 15.74
CA ARG A 255 17.07 -12.22 15.84
C ARG A 255 17.38 -13.69 15.56
N MET A 256 18.26 -13.96 14.60
CA MET A 256 18.49 -15.32 14.06
C MET A 256 19.93 -15.80 14.21
N GLY A 257 20.88 -14.91 14.51
CA GLY A 257 22.30 -15.21 14.60
C GLY A 257 23.02 -15.16 13.26
N LYS A 258 24.28 -14.70 13.31
CA LYS A 258 25.15 -14.48 12.14
C LYS A 258 25.30 -15.71 11.24
N ASN A 259 25.43 -16.90 11.82
CA ASN A 259 25.69 -18.13 11.07
C ASN A 259 24.53 -18.51 10.13
N ARG A 260 23.28 -18.17 10.51
CA ARG A 260 22.12 -18.41 9.65
C ARG A 260 22.11 -17.51 8.43
N ILE A 261 22.47 -16.23 8.60
CA ILE A 261 22.59 -15.26 7.51
C ILE A 261 23.65 -15.72 6.50
N ILE A 262 24.83 -16.09 7.01
CA ILE A 262 25.94 -16.58 6.18
C ILE A 262 25.56 -17.84 5.41
N SER A 263 24.88 -18.80 6.06
CA SER A 263 24.48 -20.04 5.39
C SER A 263 23.44 -19.78 4.29
N ALA A 264 22.51 -18.85 4.54
CA ALA A 264 21.50 -18.47 3.56
C ALA A 264 22.07 -17.69 2.36
N TYR A 265 23.15 -16.93 2.54
CA TYR A 265 23.79 -16.17 1.46
C TYR A 265 24.13 -17.05 0.25
N TYR A 266 24.77 -18.20 0.46
CA TYR A 266 25.17 -19.10 -0.62
C TYR A 266 23.96 -19.59 -1.42
N VAL A 267 22.90 -19.98 -0.71
CA VAL A 267 21.64 -20.47 -1.32
C VAL A 267 20.97 -19.36 -2.14
N VAL A 268 20.92 -18.13 -1.60
CA VAL A 268 20.30 -17.00 -2.29
C VAL A 268 21.12 -16.58 -3.50
N TRP A 269 22.45 -16.49 -3.37
CA TRP A 269 23.33 -16.16 -4.49
C TRP A 269 23.16 -17.15 -5.64
N ASP A 270 23.14 -18.45 -5.34
CA ASP A 270 22.98 -19.50 -6.35
C ASP A 270 21.58 -19.55 -6.97
N SER A 271 20.59 -18.85 -6.38
CA SER A 271 19.27 -18.72 -6.97
C SER A 271 19.21 -17.68 -8.11
N PHE A 272 20.24 -16.83 -8.23
CA PHE A 272 20.36 -15.91 -9.36
C PHE A 272 20.99 -16.62 -10.56
N ASN A 273 20.33 -16.58 -11.70
CA ASN A 273 20.86 -17.02 -12.99
C ASN A 273 21.71 -15.89 -13.61
N PHE A 274 22.82 -15.55 -12.96
CA PHE A 274 23.75 -14.57 -13.51
C PHE A 274 24.53 -15.19 -14.68
N ASP A 275 24.42 -14.60 -15.87
CA ASP A 275 25.30 -14.99 -16.99
C ASP A 275 26.67 -14.30 -16.89
N GLU A 276 26.72 -13.18 -16.16
CA GLU A 276 27.89 -12.33 -15.97
C GLU A 276 28.01 -11.88 -14.52
N ILE A 277 29.24 -11.62 -14.06
CA ILE A 277 29.53 -11.10 -12.72
C ILE A 277 30.54 -9.97 -12.75
N ILE A 278 30.31 -8.98 -11.88
CA ILE A 278 31.24 -7.92 -11.50
C ILE A 278 31.92 -8.30 -10.18
N VAL A 279 31.11 -8.75 -9.21
CA VAL A 279 31.58 -9.20 -7.89
C VAL A 279 31.42 -10.71 -7.78
N SER A 280 32.51 -11.41 -7.44
CA SER A 280 32.46 -12.86 -7.23
C SER A 280 31.70 -13.21 -5.95
N LYS A 281 31.14 -14.43 -5.92
CA LYS A 281 30.46 -14.99 -4.75
C LYS A 281 31.32 -14.95 -3.48
N TYR A 282 32.61 -15.23 -3.60
CA TYR A 282 33.54 -15.16 -2.47
C TYR A 282 33.73 -13.74 -1.94
N LEU A 283 33.89 -12.75 -2.84
CA LEU A 283 34.00 -11.35 -2.45
C LEU A 283 32.70 -10.85 -1.81
N GLY A 284 31.54 -11.19 -2.39
CA GLY A 284 30.24 -10.89 -1.79
C GLY A 284 30.10 -11.48 -0.38
N TYR A 285 30.48 -12.74 -0.18
CA TYR A 285 30.52 -13.34 1.16
C TYR A 285 31.42 -12.55 2.14
N ARG A 286 32.62 -12.14 1.71
CA ARG A 286 33.53 -11.36 2.55
C ARG A 286 32.91 -10.03 2.97
N TYR A 287 32.35 -9.28 2.03
CA TYR A 287 31.67 -8.02 2.32
C TYR A 287 30.47 -8.21 3.25
N LEU A 288 29.68 -9.28 3.09
CA LEU A 288 28.59 -9.60 4.00
C LEU A 288 29.12 -9.90 5.41
N LYS A 289 30.18 -10.71 5.53
CA LYS A 289 30.81 -11.03 6.81
C LYS A 289 31.34 -9.77 7.48
N ASP A 290 31.88 -8.85 6.70
CA ASP A 290 32.39 -7.56 7.15
C ASP A 290 31.25 -6.65 7.60
N LEU A 291 30.15 -6.50 6.86
CA LEU A 291 28.95 -5.76 7.32
C LEU A 291 28.39 -6.31 8.63
N LEU A 292 28.37 -7.63 8.76
CA LEU A 292 27.89 -8.28 9.97
C LEU A 292 28.88 -8.16 11.15
N ASN A 293 30.11 -7.67 10.94
CA ASN A 293 31.17 -7.58 11.96
C ASN A 293 31.57 -6.14 12.28
N LEU A 294 31.80 -5.35 11.25
CA LEU A 294 32.23 -3.97 11.25
C LEU A 294 30.95 -3.12 11.26
N LYS A 295 30.84 -2.22 12.23
CA LYS A 295 29.74 -1.25 12.29
C LYS A 295 29.88 -0.11 11.26
N ASP A 296 30.84 -0.22 10.34
CA ASP A 296 31.26 0.86 9.44
C ASP A 296 30.84 0.52 8.00
N TYR A 297 29.59 0.85 7.71
CA TYR A 297 28.95 0.66 6.41
C TYR A 297 29.56 1.55 5.32
N ASP A 298 29.91 2.80 5.67
CA ASP A 298 30.46 3.78 4.72
C ASP A 298 31.80 3.31 4.15
N LYS A 299 32.66 2.72 4.99
CA LYS A 299 33.90 2.11 4.52
C LYS A 299 33.65 1.02 3.48
N ILE A 300 32.66 0.16 3.72
CA ILE A 300 32.34 -0.95 2.80
C ILE A 300 31.78 -0.42 1.48
N LEU A 301 30.92 0.59 1.52
CA LEU A 301 30.43 1.26 0.31
C LEU A 301 31.54 1.96 -0.47
N ASN A 302 32.44 2.66 0.21
CA ASN A 302 33.58 3.33 -0.42
C ASN A 302 34.52 2.30 -1.08
N ASP A 303 34.77 1.17 -0.43
CA ASP A 303 35.55 0.08 -1.00
C ASP A 303 34.89 -0.53 -2.24
N LEU A 304 33.55 -0.65 -2.26
CA LEU A 304 32.80 -1.10 -3.43
C LEU A 304 32.85 -0.06 -4.55
N SER A 305 32.67 1.22 -4.21
CA SER A 305 32.70 2.34 -5.15
C SER A 305 34.05 2.48 -5.84
N GLY A 306 35.14 2.49 -5.06
CA GLY A 306 36.49 2.58 -5.59
C GLY A 306 36.90 1.40 -6.48
N LYS A 307 36.37 0.20 -6.21
CA LYS A 307 36.71 -1.01 -6.99
C LYS A 307 35.90 -1.17 -8.26
N PHE A 308 34.62 -0.79 -8.23
CA PHE A 308 33.66 -1.17 -9.26
C PHE A 308 33.02 0.03 -9.96
N TYR A 309 32.81 1.16 -9.29
CA TYR A 309 32.10 2.30 -9.89
C TYR A 309 33.05 3.37 -10.45
N SER A 310 34.30 3.41 -10.00
CA SER A 310 35.32 4.35 -10.49
C SER A 310 36.40 3.72 -11.38
N ASN A 311 36.29 2.44 -11.75
CA ASN A 311 37.31 1.76 -12.54
C ASN A 311 36.98 1.83 -14.04
N GLU A 312 37.76 2.59 -14.80
CA GLU A 312 37.64 2.74 -16.27
C GLU A 312 37.75 1.40 -17.02
N SER A 313 38.32 0.36 -16.38
CA SER A 313 38.49 -0.99 -16.94
C SER A 313 37.74 -2.05 -16.13
N LEU A 314 36.43 -1.84 -15.97
CA LEU A 314 35.51 -2.81 -15.37
C LEU A 314 35.71 -4.23 -15.93
N LYS A 315 36.08 -5.17 -15.05
CA LYS A 315 36.27 -6.58 -15.42
C LYS A 315 34.98 -7.34 -15.23
N ILE A 316 34.16 -7.40 -16.27
CA ILE A 316 32.98 -8.26 -16.34
C ILE A 316 33.42 -9.66 -16.77
N LYS A 317 33.00 -10.69 -16.03
CA LYS A 317 33.33 -12.09 -16.35
C LYS A 317 32.06 -12.87 -16.67
N LYS A 318 32.08 -13.60 -17.78
CA LYS A 318 31.07 -14.64 -18.06
C LYS A 318 31.19 -15.77 -17.05
N ILE A 319 30.05 -16.26 -16.56
CA ILE A 319 30.04 -17.41 -15.66
C ILE A 319 30.34 -18.70 -16.43
N THR A 320 31.46 -19.32 -16.10
CA THR A 320 31.87 -20.69 -16.39
C THR A 320 31.98 -21.50 -15.08
N GLN A 321 31.96 -22.84 -15.15
CA GLN A 321 32.18 -23.71 -13.98
C GLN A 321 33.49 -23.36 -13.23
N LYS A 322 34.52 -22.94 -13.96
CA LYS A 322 35.81 -22.51 -13.41
C LYS A 322 35.71 -21.18 -12.66
N THR A 323 35.00 -20.19 -13.21
CA THR A 323 34.83 -18.86 -12.56
C THR A 323 33.87 -18.84 -11.36
N LEU A 324 33.04 -19.88 -11.16
CA LEU A 324 32.20 -20.02 -9.96
C LEU A 324 33.02 -20.32 -8.69
N PHE A 325 34.20 -20.92 -8.85
CA PHE A 325 35.04 -21.39 -7.75
C PHE A 325 36.49 -20.84 -7.76
N ASP A 326 36.97 -20.25 -8.86
CA ASP A 326 38.33 -19.67 -8.97
C ASP A 326 38.52 -18.33 -8.21
N PHE A 327 37.72 -18.08 -7.16
CA PHE A 327 37.97 -17.01 -6.18
C PHE A 327 37.71 -17.49 -4.76
#